data_AF-A0A7J6T7P5-F1
#
_entry.id   AF-A0A7J6T7P5-F1
#
_cell.length_a   1.000
_cell.length_b   1.000
_cell.length_c   1.000
_cell.angle_alpha   90.00
_cell.angle_beta   90.00
_cell.angle_gamma   90.00
#
_symmetry.space_group_name_H-M   'P 1'
#
loop_
_entity.id
_entity.type
_entity.pdbx_description
1 polymer ?
#
loop_
_entity_poly.entity_id
_entity_poly.type
_entity_poly.pdbx_seq_one_letter_code
_entity_poly.pdbx_strand_id
1 'polypeptide(L)'
;FEPSGRMHIAQGILKAINVNRLTSAGCVFVFWVADWFGLLNNKMGGDLEKIKKVGQYFVEVWKAAGMDMSNVRFLRASEEINKNPQDYWLRVMNIARANSISRVKRCGQIMGRSEGDEQPSAQILYPCMQCSDIFYLHADICQLGMDQRKVNMLAREYMDKPEASKDKQRMQGRKPIIVSHAMVPGLLEGQEKMSKSNPDSAIFMEDSEADVKRKIKKAFCPPNQIEGNPCVTYVKMLVFPYLGKFEVQRKEANGGDVTFKTVEEFEHAYAHGELHPGD
;
A
#
# COMPACT_ATOMS: atom_id res chain seq x y z
N PHE A 1 4.87 4.51 -4.21
CA PHE A 1 5.57 3.48 -3.41
C PHE A 1 7.03 3.88 -3.26
N GLU A 2 7.53 3.94 -2.02
CA GLU A 2 8.97 4.13 -1.76
C GLU A 2 9.75 2.85 -2.09
N PRO A 3 10.72 2.87 -3.03
CA PRO A 3 11.60 1.73 -3.27
C PRO A 3 12.59 1.58 -2.11
N SER A 4 12.36 0.58 -1.25
CA SER A 4 12.93 0.54 0.11
C SER A 4 13.39 -0.85 0.57
N GLY A 5 13.65 -1.76 -0.36
CA GLY A 5 13.99 -3.17 -0.10
C GLY A 5 12.99 -4.11 -0.77
N ARG A 6 13.02 -5.39 -0.39
CA ARG A 6 12.15 -6.45 -0.94
C ARG A 6 10.66 -6.06 -0.90
N MET A 7 9.90 -6.48 -1.91
CA MET A 7 8.46 -6.23 -2.00
C MET A 7 7.72 -7.32 -1.23
N HIS A 8 6.84 -6.92 -0.33
CA HIS A 8 6.01 -7.86 0.41
C HIS A 8 4.63 -8.06 -0.25
N ILE A 9 3.92 -9.14 0.07
CA ILE A 9 2.70 -9.55 -0.65
C ILE A 9 1.55 -8.52 -0.61
N ALA A 10 1.51 -7.63 0.39
CA ALA A 10 0.54 -6.54 0.39
C ALA A 10 0.83 -5.46 -0.67
N GLN A 11 2.11 -5.26 -1.03
CA GLN A 11 2.53 -4.36 -2.10
C GLN A 11 2.42 -5.00 -3.49
N GLY A 12 2.51 -6.34 -3.58
CA GLY A 12 2.34 -7.10 -4.82
C GLY A 12 0.93 -7.65 -4.98
N ILE A 13 0.63 -8.80 -4.39
CA ILE A 13 -0.64 -9.55 -4.56
C ILE A 13 -1.88 -8.71 -4.20
N LEU A 14 -1.97 -8.13 -2.99
CA LEU A 14 -3.14 -7.30 -2.62
C LEU A 14 -3.29 -6.10 -3.56
N LYS A 15 -2.16 -5.54 -4.01
CA LYS A 15 -2.17 -4.41 -4.93
C LYS A 15 -2.70 -4.82 -6.29
N ALA A 16 -2.24 -5.95 -6.83
CA ALA A 16 -2.73 -6.51 -8.09
C ALA A 16 -4.25 -6.76 -8.05
N ILE A 17 -4.76 -7.38 -6.98
CA ILE A 17 -6.20 -7.61 -6.78
C ILE A 17 -6.99 -6.29 -6.89
N ASN A 18 -6.55 -5.24 -6.18
CA ASN A 18 -7.24 -3.96 -6.18
C ASN A 18 -7.11 -3.20 -7.51
N VAL A 19 -5.95 -3.29 -8.17
CA VAL A 19 -5.72 -2.68 -9.49
C VAL A 19 -6.59 -3.35 -10.55
N ASN A 20 -6.68 -4.67 -10.54
CA ASN A 20 -7.53 -5.41 -11.47
C ASN A 20 -9.00 -5.01 -11.34
N ARG A 21 -9.51 -4.86 -10.11
CA ARG A 21 -10.88 -4.36 -9.85
C ARG A 21 -11.12 -2.97 -10.42
N LEU A 22 -10.14 -2.07 -10.31
CA LEU A 22 -10.27 -0.70 -10.80
C LEU A 22 -10.17 -0.63 -12.33
N THR A 23 -9.19 -1.32 -12.90
CA THR A 23 -8.99 -1.36 -14.35
C THR A 23 -10.15 -2.06 -15.05
N SER A 24 -10.73 -3.11 -14.48
CA SER A 24 -11.98 -3.73 -14.98
C SER A 24 -13.19 -2.80 -14.90
N ALA A 25 -13.17 -1.82 -13.99
CA ALA A 25 -14.20 -0.77 -13.89
C ALA A 25 -13.89 0.45 -14.80
N GLY A 26 -12.90 0.34 -15.69
CA GLY A 26 -12.53 1.39 -16.65
C GLY A 26 -11.54 2.43 -16.14
N CYS A 27 -10.91 2.22 -14.98
CA CYS A 27 -9.89 3.15 -14.47
C CYS A 27 -8.53 2.92 -15.15
N VAL A 28 -7.80 4.02 -15.38
CA VAL A 28 -6.35 3.96 -15.61
C VAL A 28 -5.65 4.00 -14.25
N PHE A 29 -4.78 3.03 -13.98
CA PHE A 29 -4.04 2.95 -12.72
C PHE A 29 -2.58 3.36 -12.90
N VAL A 30 -2.12 4.29 -12.06
CA VAL A 30 -0.73 4.76 -12.06
C VAL A 30 0.01 4.23 -10.84
N PHE A 31 1.05 3.42 -11.08
CA PHE A 31 2.07 3.13 -10.10
C PHE A 31 3.10 4.25 -10.07
N TRP A 32 3.08 5.03 -9.00
CA TRP A 32 4.07 6.07 -8.73
C TRP A 32 5.30 5.46 -8.03
N VAL A 33 6.39 5.28 -8.76
CA VAL A 33 7.69 4.83 -8.23
C VAL A 33 8.39 6.04 -7.63
N ALA A 34 8.27 6.16 -6.30
CA ALA A 34 8.57 7.38 -5.55
C ALA A 34 10.04 7.39 -5.10
N ASP A 35 10.97 7.51 -6.05
CA ASP A 35 12.42 7.42 -5.82
C ASP A 35 12.97 8.60 -5.01
N TRP A 36 12.64 9.84 -5.36
CA TRP A 36 12.98 11.02 -4.55
C TRP A 36 12.35 10.99 -3.15
N PHE A 37 11.19 10.37 -3.01
CA PHE A 37 10.55 10.17 -1.70
C PHE A 37 11.32 9.12 -0.88
N GLY A 38 11.75 8.03 -1.50
CA GLY A 38 12.67 7.07 -0.89
C GLY A 38 13.96 7.74 -0.41
N LEU A 39 14.53 8.64 -1.21
CA LEU A 39 15.72 9.43 -0.84
C LEU A 39 15.43 10.35 0.36
N LEU A 40 14.34 11.12 0.32
CA LEU A 40 13.93 12.02 1.41
C LEU A 40 13.67 11.29 2.73
N ASN A 41 13.21 10.04 2.68
CA ASN A 41 12.99 9.20 3.86
C ASN A 41 14.19 8.29 4.20
N ASN A 42 15.37 8.61 3.66
CA ASN A 42 16.63 7.92 3.88
C ASN A 42 16.59 6.40 3.64
N LYS A 43 15.82 5.96 2.64
CA LYS A 43 15.77 4.54 2.25
C LYS A 43 17.06 4.15 1.55
N MET A 44 17.45 2.87 1.69
CA MET A 44 18.70 2.34 1.12
C MET A 44 19.94 3.14 1.54
N GLY A 45 19.93 3.75 2.72
CA GLY A 45 21.02 4.61 3.22
C GLY A 45 21.14 5.95 2.49
N GLY A 46 20.06 6.43 1.85
CA GLY A 46 20.07 7.68 1.09
C GLY A 46 20.75 7.56 -0.28
N ASP A 47 20.98 6.33 -0.75
CA ASP A 47 21.61 6.05 -2.04
C ASP A 47 20.55 6.00 -3.15
N LEU A 48 20.48 7.07 -3.94
CA LEU A 48 19.48 7.21 -5.00
C LEU A 48 19.63 6.14 -6.10
N GLU A 49 20.84 5.68 -6.40
CA GLU A 49 21.04 4.66 -7.44
C GLU A 49 20.55 3.28 -6.96
N LYS A 50 20.78 2.95 -5.69
CA LYS A 50 20.15 1.76 -5.08
C LYS A 50 18.62 1.87 -5.07
N ILE A 51 18.08 3.04 -4.72
CA ILE A 51 16.62 3.28 -4.73
C ILE A 51 16.06 3.07 -6.14
N LYS A 52 16.69 3.63 -7.17
CA LYS A 52 16.26 3.44 -8.58
C LYS A 52 16.30 1.97 -8.98
N LYS A 53 17.35 1.23 -8.61
CA LYS A 53 17.46 -0.21 -8.89
C LYS A 53 16.36 -1.02 -8.19
N VAL A 54 16.04 -0.70 -6.94
CA VAL A 54 14.89 -1.30 -6.24
C VAL A 54 13.57 -0.92 -6.93
N GLY A 55 13.45 0.30 -7.44
CA GLY A 55 12.29 0.75 -8.20
C GLY A 55 12.07 -0.07 -9.47
N GLN A 56 13.15 -0.40 -10.20
CA GLN A 56 13.11 -1.29 -11.35
C GLN A 56 12.66 -2.70 -10.95
N TYR A 57 13.23 -3.26 -9.87
CA TYR A 57 12.79 -4.54 -9.32
C TYR A 57 11.29 -4.54 -8.97
N PHE A 58 10.77 -3.47 -8.39
CA PHE A 58 9.34 -3.35 -8.11
C PHE A 58 8.48 -3.39 -9.37
N VAL A 59 8.89 -2.70 -10.42
CA VAL A 59 8.18 -2.69 -11.70
C VAL A 59 8.14 -4.09 -12.31
N GLU A 60 9.26 -4.83 -12.29
CA GLU A 60 9.29 -6.21 -12.80
C GLU A 60 8.39 -7.15 -11.98
N VAL A 61 8.37 -7.02 -10.65
CA VAL A 61 7.45 -7.80 -9.80
C VAL A 61 5.99 -7.49 -10.12
N TRP A 62 5.62 -6.23 -10.31
CA TRP A 62 4.25 -5.85 -10.65
C TRP A 62 3.82 -6.32 -12.03
N LYS A 63 4.71 -6.29 -13.03
CA LYS A 63 4.44 -6.87 -14.35
C LYS A 63 4.16 -8.38 -14.27
N ALA A 64 4.83 -9.08 -13.36
CA ALA A 64 4.64 -10.51 -13.13
C ALA A 64 3.47 -10.87 -12.19
N ALA A 65 2.82 -9.89 -11.56
CA ALA A 65 1.81 -10.11 -10.51
C ALA A 65 0.39 -10.43 -11.04
N GLY A 66 0.22 -10.69 -12.33
CA GLY A 66 -1.08 -11.06 -12.92
C GLY A 66 -2.07 -9.88 -13.06
N MET A 67 -1.57 -8.68 -13.32
CA MET A 67 -2.41 -7.52 -13.67
C MET A 67 -2.60 -7.40 -15.18
N ASP A 68 -3.76 -6.89 -15.62
CA ASP A 68 -3.91 -6.45 -17.02
C ASP A 68 -3.16 -5.13 -17.21
N MET A 69 -2.11 -5.16 -18.02
CA MET A 69 -1.23 -4.01 -18.26
C MET A 69 -1.85 -2.95 -19.18
N SER A 70 -2.98 -3.23 -19.84
CA SER A 70 -3.61 -2.33 -20.83
C SER A 70 -3.86 -0.91 -20.27
N ASN A 71 -4.29 -0.84 -19.01
CA ASN A 71 -4.63 0.40 -18.30
C ASN A 71 -3.71 0.67 -17.11
N VAL A 72 -2.54 0.03 -17.04
CA VAL A 72 -1.57 0.23 -15.96
C VAL A 72 -0.35 1.00 -16.46
N ARG A 73 0.06 2.02 -15.71
CA ARG A 73 1.22 2.87 -16.03
C ARG A 73 2.19 2.88 -14.88
N PHE A 74 3.48 2.72 -15.17
CA PHE A 74 4.56 2.90 -14.21
C PHE A 74 5.24 4.23 -14.48
N LEU A 75 5.15 5.16 -13.52
CA LEU A 75 5.76 6.48 -13.62
C LEU A 75 6.75 6.67 -12.48
N ARG A 76 7.93 7.21 -12.77
CA ARG A 76 8.98 7.47 -11.78
C ARG A 76 8.95 8.94 -11.36
N ALA A 77 8.93 9.18 -10.05
CA ALA A 77 8.74 10.52 -9.51
C ALA A 77 9.79 11.51 -9.99
N SER A 78 11.08 11.16 -9.90
CA SER A 78 12.14 12.04 -10.36
C SER A 78 12.04 12.39 -11.85
N GLU A 79 11.69 11.46 -12.73
CA GLU A 79 11.55 11.72 -14.16
C GLU A 79 10.37 12.64 -14.45
N GLU A 80 9.21 12.30 -13.90
CA GLU A 80 8.00 13.07 -14.15
C GLU A 80 8.10 14.48 -13.57
N ILE A 81 8.59 14.65 -12.34
CA ILE A 81 8.78 15.97 -11.76
C ILE A 81 9.73 16.82 -12.62
N ASN A 82 10.80 16.21 -13.17
CA ASN A 82 11.74 16.92 -14.03
C ASN A 82 11.19 17.26 -15.44
N LYS A 83 10.05 16.71 -15.88
CA LYS A 83 9.39 17.14 -17.12
C LYS A 83 8.73 18.51 -16.98
N ASN A 84 8.25 18.86 -15.78
CA ASN A 84 7.67 20.17 -15.50
C ASN A 84 8.00 20.65 -14.06
N PRO A 85 9.29 20.91 -13.77
CA PRO A 85 9.75 21.16 -12.41
C PRO A 85 9.21 22.47 -11.86
N GLN A 86 9.12 23.51 -12.69
CA GLN A 86 8.63 24.82 -12.26
C GLN A 86 7.21 24.73 -11.71
N ASP A 87 6.31 24.07 -12.44
CA ASP A 87 4.92 23.93 -12.03
C ASP A 87 4.77 23.04 -10.80
N TYR A 88 5.49 21.91 -10.77
CA TYR A 88 5.47 20.99 -9.63
C TYR A 88 5.94 21.67 -8.34
N TRP A 89 7.12 22.30 -8.36
CA TRP A 89 7.70 22.92 -7.16
C TRP A 89 6.95 24.17 -6.72
N LEU A 90 6.37 24.94 -7.66
CA LEU A 90 5.47 26.04 -7.30
C LEU A 90 4.24 25.54 -6.55
N ARG A 91 3.69 24.38 -6.94
CA ARG A 91 2.59 23.75 -6.21
C ARG A 91 2.99 23.30 -4.83
N VAL A 92 4.16 22.65 -4.70
CA VAL A 92 4.70 22.25 -3.39
C VAL A 92 4.85 23.47 -2.46
N MET A 93 5.37 24.58 -2.97
CA MET A 93 5.47 25.85 -2.21
C MET A 93 4.10 26.41 -1.84
N ASN A 94 3.12 26.36 -2.74
CA ASN A 94 1.75 26.82 -2.45
C ASN A 94 1.05 25.95 -1.40
N ILE A 95 1.23 24.63 -1.46
CA ILE A 95 0.72 23.70 -0.44
C ILE A 95 1.36 24.03 0.91
N ALA A 96 2.67 24.27 0.95
CA ALA A 96 3.37 24.66 2.18
C ALA A 96 2.87 26.00 2.73
N ARG A 97 2.67 27.02 1.88
CA ARG A 97 2.14 28.34 2.28
C ARG A 97 0.71 28.28 2.81
N ALA A 98 -0.12 27.38 2.27
CA ALA A 98 -1.53 27.26 2.65
C ALA A 98 -1.76 26.49 3.96
N ASN A 99 -0.70 25.94 4.57
CA ASN A 99 -0.80 25.03 5.72
C ASN A 99 0.19 25.40 6.84
N SER A 100 -0.24 25.19 8.09
CA SER A 100 0.65 25.35 9.23
C SER A 100 1.62 24.17 9.34
N ILE A 101 2.78 24.40 9.98
CA ILE A 101 3.76 23.35 10.29
C ILE A 101 3.09 22.20 11.03
N SER A 102 2.25 22.48 12.04
CA SER A 102 1.53 21.46 12.81
C SER A 102 0.58 20.62 11.94
N ARG A 103 -0.06 21.20 10.91
CA ARG A 103 -0.91 20.44 9.98
C ARG A 103 -0.09 19.48 9.12
N VAL A 104 1.08 19.91 8.67
CA VAL A 104 1.98 19.09 7.85
C VAL A 104 2.64 17.99 8.69
N LYS A 105 3.11 18.29 9.92
CA LYS A 105 3.68 17.31 10.85
C LYS A 105 2.74 16.16 11.16
N ARG A 106 1.43 16.42 11.30
CA ARG A 106 0.43 15.36 11.49
C ARG A 106 0.42 14.32 10.37
N CYS A 107 0.90 14.66 9.17
CA CYS A 107 1.05 13.72 8.05
C CYS A 107 2.32 12.84 8.15
N GLY A 108 3.20 13.00 9.15
CA GLY A 108 4.44 12.20 9.27
C GLY A 108 4.24 10.69 9.29
N GLN A 109 3.07 10.21 9.71
CA GLN A 109 2.74 8.78 9.67
C GLN A 109 2.78 8.17 8.27
N ILE A 110 2.55 8.96 7.21
CA ILE A 110 2.55 8.46 5.82
C ILE A 110 3.93 7.91 5.38
N MET A 111 5.00 8.36 6.03
CA MET A 111 6.38 7.92 5.79
C MET A 111 6.90 7.01 6.92
N GLY A 112 6.03 6.57 7.83
CA GLY A 112 6.37 5.71 8.96
C GLY A 112 7.14 6.43 10.08
N ARG A 113 6.95 7.75 10.22
CA ARG A 113 7.60 8.57 11.26
C ARG A 113 6.55 9.05 12.26
N SER A 114 6.94 9.12 13.53
CA SER A 114 6.13 9.74 14.59
C SER A 114 6.19 11.26 14.48
N GLU A 115 5.23 11.94 15.10
CA GLU A 115 5.29 13.39 15.27
C GLU A 115 6.43 13.76 16.22
N GLY A 116 7.19 14.79 15.90
CA GLY A 116 8.31 15.26 16.72
C GLY A 116 9.07 16.41 16.07
N ASP A 117 9.76 17.17 16.90
CA ASP A 117 10.50 18.36 16.47
C ASP A 117 11.97 18.06 16.14
N GLU A 118 12.53 16.99 16.71
CA GLU A 118 13.85 16.46 16.39
C GLU A 118 13.81 15.49 15.21
N GLN A 119 13.31 15.97 14.07
CA GLN A 119 13.23 15.20 12.85
C GLN A 119 13.77 16.00 11.65
N PRO A 120 14.33 15.34 10.61
CA PRO A 120 14.80 16.05 9.43
C PRO A 120 13.69 16.88 8.79
N SER A 121 14.00 18.09 8.32
CA SER A 121 13.02 18.97 7.65
C SER A 121 12.39 18.35 6.40
N ALA A 122 12.99 17.28 5.87
CA ALA A 122 12.39 16.41 4.87
C ALA A 122 10.97 15.92 5.26
N GLN A 123 10.66 15.80 6.56
CA GLN A 123 9.33 15.42 7.03
C GLN A 123 8.25 16.48 6.81
N ILE A 124 8.64 17.74 6.57
CA ILE A 124 7.74 18.81 6.17
C ILE A 124 7.61 18.84 4.65
N LEU A 125 8.72 18.64 3.94
CA LEU A 125 8.72 18.68 2.48
C LEU A 125 7.97 17.50 1.86
N TYR A 126 8.19 16.29 2.38
CA TYR A 126 7.65 15.06 1.84
C TYR A 126 6.11 15.07 1.75
N PRO A 127 5.33 15.43 2.80
CA PRO A 127 3.87 15.48 2.68
C PRO A 127 3.39 16.55 1.71
N CYS A 128 4.08 17.69 1.60
CA CYS A 128 3.77 18.72 0.61
C CYS A 128 4.01 18.20 -0.82
N MET A 129 5.09 17.46 -1.05
CA MET A 129 5.36 16.79 -2.33
C MET A 129 4.31 15.73 -2.65
N GLN A 130 3.96 14.84 -1.71
CA GLN A 130 2.96 13.80 -1.94
C GLN A 130 1.56 14.39 -2.16
N CYS A 131 1.24 15.51 -1.52
CA CYS A 131 0.03 16.27 -1.80
C CYS A 131 0.05 16.87 -3.22
N SER A 132 1.21 17.39 -3.65
CA SER A 132 1.40 17.91 -5.01
C SER A 132 1.23 16.83 -6.09
N ASP A 133 1.72 15.61 -5.83
CA ASP A 133 1.63 14.47 -6.74
C ASP A 133 0.19 14.18 -7.19
N ILE A 134 -0.79 14.32 -6.28
CA ILE A 134 -2.20 14.07 -6.58
C ILE A 134 -2.70 14.95 -7.73
N PHE A 135 -2.31 16.22 -7.72
CA PHE A 135 -2.71 17.18 -8.75
C PHE A 135 -1.81 17.13 -9.98
N TYR A 136 -0.51 16.84 -9.80
CA TYR A 136 0.41 16.62 -10.91
C TYR A 136 -0.01 15.43 -11.78
N LEU A 137 -0.45 14.34 -11.14
CA LEU A 137 -0.93 13.14 -11.81
C LEU A 137 -2.38 13.26 -12.31
N HIS A 138 -3.07 14.38 -12.01
CA HIS A 138 -4.50 14.55 -12.29
C HIS A 138 -5.36 13.40 -11.75
N ALA A 139 -5.04 12.91 -10.55
CA ALA A 139 -5.69 11.72 -10.00
C ALA A 139 -7.14 12.02 -9.60
N ASP A 140 -8.10 11.36 -10.25
CA ASP A 140 -9.50 11.37 -9.81
C ASP A 140 -9.69 10.56 -8.52
N ILE A 141 -8.92 9.47 -8.36
CA ILE A 141 -8.99 8.54 -7.22
C ILE A 141 -7.60 8.37 -6.61
N CYS A 142 -7.45 8.72 -5.34
CA CYS A 142 -6.28 8.41 -4.53
C CYS A 142 -6.44 7.03 -3.91
N GLN A 143 -5.94 5.99 -4.59
CA GLN A 143 -5.98 4.60 -4.10
C GLN A 143 -4.69 4.22 -3.35
N LEU A 144 -4.68 4.40 -2.03
CA LEU A 144 -3.52 4.11 -1.18
C LEU A 144 -3.96 3.36 0.10
N GLY A 145 -3.01 2.96 0.94
CA GLY A 145 -3.31 2.29 2.21
C GLY A 145 -3.95 3.26 3.20
N MET A 146 -4.64 2.71 4.21
CA MET A 146 -5.24 3.51 5.30
C MET A 146 -4.23 4.43 6.01
N ASP A 147 -2.97 4.04 6.05
CA ASP A 147 -1.86 4.83 6.60
C ASP A 147 -1.55 6.11 5.81
N GLN A 148 -1.97 6.19 4.54
CA GLN A 148 -1.79 7.38 3.68
C GLN A 148 -2.95 8.38 3.78
N ARG A 149 -4.01 8.09 4.55
CA ARG A 149 -5.24 8.90 4.58
C ARG A 149 -5.00 10.38 4.91
N LYS A 150 -4.03 10.70 5.77
CA LYS A 150 -3.83 12.06 6.29
C LYS A 150 -3.37 13.05 5.21
N VAL A 151 -2.52 12.61 4.28
CA VAL A 151 -2.09 13.45 3.14
C VAL A 151 -3.16 13.51 2.05
N ASN A 152 -3.93 12.44 1.85
CA ASN A 152 -5.08 12.48 0.95
C ASN A 152 -6.14 13.49 1.44
N MET A 153 -6.39 13.54 2.76
CA MET A 153 -7.26 14.57 3.35
C MET A 153 -6.65 15.97 3.24
N LEU A 154 -5.33 16.11 3.40
CA LEU A 154 -4.62 17.38 3.18
C LEU A 154 -4.86 17.90 1.75
N ALA A 155 -4.84 17.03 0.74
CA ALA A 155 -5.14 17.43 -0.64
C ALA A 155 -6.58 17.93 -0.81
N ARG A 156 -7.56 17.25 -0.19
CA ARG A 156 -8.96 17.71 -0.22
C ARG A 156 -9.17 19.05 0.48
N GLU A 157 -8.48 19.28 1.59
CA GLU A 157 -8.48 20.56 2.33
C GLU A 157 -7.76 21.67 1.55
N TYR A 158 -6.65 21.34 0.88
CA TYR A 158 -5.91 22.29 0.04
C TYR A 158 -6.79 22.81 -1.10
N MET A 159 -7.65 21.96 -1.67
CA MET A 159 -8.64 22.36 -2.66
C MET A 159 -9.71 23.33 -2.15
N ASP A 160 -9.75 23.69 -0.87
CA ASP A 160 -10.59 24.79 -0.37
C ASP A 160 -9.83 26.12 -0.30
N LYS A 161 -8.50 26.08 -0.38
CA LYS A 161 -7.63 27.24 -0.20
C LYS A 161 -7.55 28.14 -1.45
N PRO A 162 -7.29 29.46 -1.30
CA PRO A 162 -7.04 30.35 -2.43
C PRO A 162 -5.82 29.95 -3.26
N GLU A 163 -4.78 29.42 -2.62
CA GLU A 163 -3.52 29.01 -3.24
C GLU A 163 -3.68 27.85 -4.25
N ALA A 164 -4.79 27.10 -4.16
CA ALA A 164 -5.12 25.99 -5.04
C ALA A 164 -5.88 26.42 -6.31
N SER A 165 -5.94 27.71 -6.65
CA SER A 165 -6.73 28.21 -7.80
C SER A 165 -6.38 27.51 -9.13
N LYS A 166 -5.09 27.31 -9.41
CA LYS A 166 -4.64 26.57 -10.61
C LYS A 166 -5.02 25.09 -10.56
N ASP A 167 -4.95 24.47 -9.39
CA ASP A 167 -5.33 23.06 -9.17
C ASP A 167 -6.83 22.85 -9.32
N LYS A 168 -7.64 23.76 -8.77
CA LYS A 168 -9.09 23.81 -8.97
C LYS A 168 -9.44 23.85 -10.44
N GLN A 169 -8.79 24.71 -11.22
CA GLN A 169 -9.04 24.79 -12.65
C GLN A 169 -8.69 23.47 -13.36
N ARG A 170 -7.52 22.89 -13.06
CA ARG A 170 -7.08 21.61 -13.67
C ARG A 170 -7.98 20.44 -13.34
N MET A 171 -8.46 20.37 -12.11
CA MET A 171 -9.38 19.34 -11.64
C MET A 171 -10.84 19.66 -11.96
N GLN A 172 -11.12 20.76 -12.68
CA GLN A 172 -12.47 21.21 -13.03
C GLN A 172 -13.38 21.37 -11.79
N GLY A 173 -12.80 21.90 -10.70
CA GLY A 173 -13.45 22.06 -9.41
C GLY A 173 -13.67 20.77 -8.62
N ARG A 174 -13.36 19.60 -9.18
CA ARG A 174 -13.54 18.30 -8.50
C ARG A 174 -12.43 18.08 -7.49
N LYS A 175 -12.79 17.52 -6.33
CA LYS A 175 -11.82 17.03 -5.34
C LYS A 175 -11.53 15.55 -5.58
N PRO A 176 -10.28 15.09 -5.36
CA PRO A 176 -9.95 13.67 -5.52
C PRO A 176 -10.75 12.80 -4.53
N ILE A 177 -11.24 11.66 -5.02
CA ILE A 177 -11.91 10.63 -4.22
C ILE A 177 -10.84 9.83 -3.48
N ILE A 178 -11.03 9.55 -2.20
CA ILE A 178 -10.06 8.78 -1.40
C ILE A 178 -10.59 7.36 -1.24
N VAL A 179 -9.87 6.40 -1.82
CA VAL A 179 -10.19 4.96 -1.70
C VAL A 179 -9.05 4.27 -0.95
N SER A 180 -9.19 4.22 0.36
CA SER A 180 -8.18 3.61 1.22
C SER A 180 -8.42 2.11 1.39
N HIS A 181 -7.41 1.29 1.15
CA HIS A 181 -7.48 -0.15 1.45
C HIS A 181 -6.94 -0.44 2.86
N ALA A 182 -7.50 -1.48 3.49
CA ALA A 182 -7.07 -1.96 4.79
C ALA A 182 -5.60 -2.42 4.77
N MET A 183 -4.96 -2.34 5.94
CA MET A 183 -3.59 -2.81 6.11
C MET A 183 -3.58 -4.33 6.25
N VAL A 184 -2.61 -4.99 5.60
CA VAL A 184 -2.38 -6.42 5.80
C VAL A 184 -1.48 -6.58 7.03
N PRO A 185 -1.90 -7.38 8.03
CA PRO A 185 -1.13 -7.57 9.25
C PRO A 185 0.16 -8.35 8.98
N GLY A 186 1.14 -8.20 9.88
CA GLY A 186 2.29 -9.09 9.93
C GLY A 186 1.88 -10.47 10.46
N LEU A 187 2.69 -11.49 10.20
CA LEU A 187 2.39 -12.87 10.61
C LEU A 187 2.49 -13.11 12.12
N LEU A 188 3.10 -12.21 12.88
CA LEU A 188 3.29 -12.36 14.32
C LEU A 188 2.19 -11.62 15.10
N GLU A 189 1.92 -12.05 16.33
CA GLU A 189 0.92 -11.45 17.21
C GLU A 189 1.16 -9.94 17.42
N GLY A 190 0.07 -9.17 17.44
CA GLY A 190 0.10 -7.73 17.67
C GLY A 190 0.64 -6.88 16.51
N GLN A 191 0.98 -7.49 15.37
CA GLN A 191 1.47 -6.75 14.20
C GLN A 191 0.35 -6.33 13.27
N GLU A 192 -0.25 -5.17 13.53
CA GLU A 192 -1.32 -4.60 12.70
C GLU A 192 -0.93 -4.33 11.23
N LYS A 193 0.37 -4.24 10.94
CA LYS A 193 0.89 -3.98 9.60
C LYS A 193 2.16 -4.77 9.33
N MET A 194 2.20 -5.43 8.18
CA MET A 194 3.39 -6.07 7.66
C MET A 194 4.54 -5.07 7.52
N SER A 195 5.71 -5.41 8.06
CA SER A 195 6.89 -4.55 8.05
C SER A 195 8.07 -5.24 7.38
N LYS A 196 9.01 -4.44 6.88
CA LYS A 196 10.29 -4.95 6.33
C LYS A 196 11.35 -5.16 7.40
N SER A 197 11.12 -4.71 8.63
CA SER A 197 12.12 -4.76 9.71
C SER A 197 12.25 -6.14 10.32
N ASN A 198 11.18 -6.94 10.34
CA ASN A 198 11.23 -8.34 10.72
C ASN A 198 10.95 -9.22 9.48
N PRO A 199 11.98 -9.82 8.86
CA PRO A 199 11.82 -10.63 7.66
C PRO A 199 10.90 -11.85 7.84
N ASP A 200 10.76 -12.37 9.06
CA ASP A 200 9.91 -13.52 9.36
C ASP A 200 8.45 -13.13 9.59
N SER A 201 8.15 -11.84 9.74
CA SER A 201 6.77 -11.37 9.88
C SER A 201 6.11 -10.92 8.58
N ALA A 202 6.86 -10.94 7.47
CA ALA A 202 6.38 -10.59 6.14
C ALA A 202 6.69 -11.71 5.15
N ILE A 203 5.74 -12.00 4.27
CA ILE A 203 6.00 -12.82 3.08
C ILE A 203 6.39 -11.88 1.94
N PHE A 204 7.52 -12.17 1.30
CA PHE A 204 8.02 -11.43 0.15
C PHE A 204 7.60 -12.10 -1.15
N MET A 205 7.49 -11.29 -2.21
CA MET A 205 6.99 -11.72 -3.52
C MET A 205 7.86 -12.82 -4.15
N GLU A 206 9.14 -12.86 -3.80
CA GLU A 206 10.12 -13.85 -4.25
C GLU A 206 10.60 -14.79 -3.13
N ASP A 207 9.86 -14.91 -2.02
CA ASP A 207 10.16 -15.99 -1.06
C ASP A 207 9.98 -17.36 -1.71
N SER A 208 10.89 -18.29 -1.41
CA SER A 208 10.78 -19.67 -1.88
C SER A 208 9.54 -20.35 -1.28
N GLU A 209 9.06 -21.42 -1.90
CA GLU A 209 7.96 -22.22 -1.34
C GLU A 209 8.27 -22.69 0.10
N ALA A 210 9.53 -23.07 0.36
CA ALA A 210 9.99 -23.48 1.69
C ALA A 210 9.93 -22.32 2.69
N ASP A 211 10.29 -21.10 2.28
CA ASP A 211 10.20 -19.92 3.14
C ASP A 211 8.75 -19.54 3.45
N VAL A 212 7.85 -19.59 2.45
CA VAL A 212 6.43 -19.35 2.66
C VAL A 212 5.86 -20.34 3.67
N LYS A 213 6.10 -21.65 3.47
CA LYS A 213 5.66 -22.71 4.41
C LYS A 213 6.21 -22.48 5.81
N ARG A 214 7.50 -22.16 5.93
CA ARG A 214 8.16 -21.89 7.22
C ARG A 214 7.56 -20.69 7.94
N LYS A 215 7.26 -19.60 7.22
CA LYS A 215 6.69 -18.37 7.79
C LYS A 215 5.24 -18.57 8.21
N ILE A 216 4.40 -19.18 7.36
CA ILE A 216 3.01 -19.51 7.69
C ILE A 216 2.94 -20.47 8.89
N LYS A 217 3.80 -21.49 8.94
CA LYS A 217 3.86 -22.42 10.09
C LYS A 217 4.16 -21.74 11.43
N LYS A 218 4.86 -20.60 11.40
CA LYS A 218 5.20 -19.80 12.60
C LYS A 218 4.24 -18.64 12.84
N ALA A 219 3.25 -18.45 11.98
CA ALA A 219 2.32 -17.35 12.09
C ALA A 219 1.44 -17.50 13.34
N PHE A 220 1.07 -16.37 13.92
CA PHE A 220 0.05 -16.31 14.94
C PHE A 220 -1.28 -16.73 14.34
N CYS A 221 -1.81 -17.87 14.76
CA CYS A 221 -3.06 -18.43 14.25
C CYS A 221 -3.80 -19.18 15.38
N PRO A 222 -4.27 -18.46 16.43
CA PRO A 222 -4.98 -19.09 17.53
C PRO A 222 -6.26 -19.79 17.04
N PRO A 223 -6.62 -20.96 17.60
CA PRO A 223 -7.84 -21.67 17.24
C PRO A 223 -9.07 -20.82 17.59
N ASN A 224 -10.10 -20.89 16.74
CA ASN A 224 -11.42 -20.28 16.97
C ASN A 224 -11.42 -18.75 17.10
N GLN A 225 -10.31 -18.08 16.75
CA GLN A 225 -10.18 -16.64 16.84
C GLN A 225 -10.01 -16.01 15.45
N ILE A 226 -10.99 -15.19 15.08
CA ILE A 226 -11.05 -14.44 13.82
C ILE A 226 -10.33 -13.09 13.95
N GLU A 227 -10.63 -12.33 15.00
CA GLU A 227 -10.08 -10.98 15.20
C GLU A 227 -8.58 -11.02 15.55
N GLY A 228 -7.81 -10.18 14.87
CA GLY A 228 -6.35 -10.11 15.07
C GLY A 228 -5.58 -11.31 14.51
N ASN A 229 -6.23 -12.25 13.82
CA ASN A 229 -5.60 -13.42 13.23
C ASN A 229 -5.08 -13.11 11.81
N PRO A 230 -3.74 -13.05 11.58
CA PRO A 230 -3.18 -12.76 10.27
C PRO A 230 -3.49 -13.83 9.22
N CYS A 231 -3.54 -15.11 9.57
CA CYS A 231 -3.85 -16.18 8.63
C CYS A 231 -5.29 -16.05 8.09
N VAL A 232 -6.25 -15.83 9.00
CA VAL A 232 -7.66 -15.54 8.64
C VAL A 232 -7.73 -14.30 7.74
N THR A 233 -6.99 -13.25 8.09
CA THR A 233 -6.94 -12.02 7.28
C THR A 233 -6.37 -12.27 5.88
N TYR A 234 -5.37 -13.12 5.73
CA TYR A 234 -4.76 -13.42 4.43
C TYR A 234 -5.71 -14.22 3.55
N VAL A 235 -6.44 -15.17 4.14
CA VAL A 235 -7.50 -15.90 3.43
C VAL A 235 -8.55 -14.91 2.91
N LYS A 236 -9.03 -14.00 3.76
CA LYS A 236 -10.06 -12.99 3.39
C LYS A 236 -9.60 -11.95 2.37
N MET A 237 -8.38 -11.43 2.52
CA MET A 237 -7.90 -10.28 1.75
C MET A 237 -7.13 -10.67 0.49
N LEU A 238 -6.57 -11.88 0.46
CA LEU A 238 -5.70 -12.33 -0.63
C LEU A 238 -6.28 -13.56 -1.33
N VAL A 239 -6.57 -14.63 -0.59
CA VAL A 239 -6.96 -15.91 -1.19
C VAL A 239 -8.34 -15.82 -1.84
N PHE A 240 -9.38 -15.45 -1.08
CA PHE A 240 -10.74 -15.32 -1.63
C PHE A 240 -10.82 -14.32 -2.79
N PRO A 241 -10.28 -13.10 -2.69
CA PRO A 241 -10.32 -12.15 -3.79
C PRO A 241 -9.58 -12.57 -5.05
N TYR A 242 -8.58 -13.45 -4.94
CA TYR A 242 -7.76 -13.91 -6.06
C TYR A 242 -8.29 -15.22 -6.69
N LEU A 243 -8.66 -16.19 -5.87
CA LEU A 243 -9.08 -17.53 -6.31
C LEU A 243 -10.60 -17.71 -6.36
N GLY A 244 -11.37 -16.81 -5.73
CA GLY A 244 -12.84 -16.90 -5.64
C GLY A 244 -13.37 -17.96 -4.67
N LYS A 245 -12.49 -18.78 -4.09
CA LYS A 245 -12.79 -19.83 -3.11
C LYS A 245 -11.56 -20.10 -2.25
N PHE A 246 -11.75 -20.82 -1.14
CA PHE A 246 -10.66 -21.32 -0.31
C PHE A 246 -10.79 -22.83 -0.13
N GLU A 247 -9.77 -23.58 -0.54
CA GLU A 247 -9.73 -25.04 -0.51
C GLU A 247 -8.66 -25.50 0.48
N VAL A 248 -9.04 -26.39 1.40
CA VAL A 248 -8.14 -26.95 2.41
C VAL A 248 -8.12 -28.46 2.25
N GLN A 249 -6.92 -28.99 1.98
CA GLN A 249 -6.70 -30.43 1.87
C GLN A 249 -6.36 -31.01 3.23
N ARG A 250 -7.15 -31.98 3.71
CA ARG A 250 -7.02 -32.54 5.05
C ARG A 250 -7.18 -34.04 5.04
N LYS A 251 -6.58 -34.69 6.02
CA LYS A 251 -6.77 -36.13 6.23
C LYS A 251 -8.24 -36.40 6.57
N GLU A 252 -8.76 -37.57 6.17
CA GLU A 252 -10.11 -38.04 6.54
C GLU A 252 -10.36 -37.97 8.06
N ALA A 253 -9.35 -38.27 8.87
CA ALA A 253 -9.42 -38.17 10.33
C ALA A 253 -9.65 -36.74 10.86
N ASN A 254 -9.37 -35.70 10.05
CA ASN A 254 -9.60 -34.29 10.35
C ASN A 254 -10.82 -33.72 9.60
N GLY A 255 -11.73 -34.58 9.10
CA GLY A 255 -12.93 -34.17 8.39
C GLY A 255 -12.80 -34.06 6.87
N GLY A 256 -11.67 -34.50 6.30
CA GLY A 256 -11.45 -34.55 4.85
C GLY A 256 -11.31 -33.16 4.19
N ASP A 257 -11.12 -33.19 2.87
CA ASP A 257 -10.98 -32.00 2.05
C ASP A 257 -12.25 -31.13 2.12
N VAL A 258 -12.08 -29.82 2.26
CA VAL A 258 -13.18 -28.86 2.36
C VAL A 258 -12.95 -27.68 1.42
N THR A 259 -14.04 -27.17 0.84
CA THR A 259 -14.03 -25.98 -0.02
C THR A 259 -15.02 -24.96 0.52
N PHE A 260 -14.53 -23.78 0.87
CA PHE A 260 -15.34 -22.63 1.25
C PHE A 260 -15.54 -21.73 0.04
N LYS A 261 -16.79 -21.42 -0.30
CA LYS A 261 -17.16 -20.57 -1.44
C LYS A 261 -17.27 -19.11 -1.04
N THR A 262 -17.52 -18.84 0.24
CA THR A 262 -17.64 -17.48 0.77
C THR A 262 -16.73 -17.28 1.99
N VAL A 263 -16.43 -16.01 2.28
CA VAL A 263 -15.65 -15.64 3.46
C VAL A 263 -16.43 -16.01 4.73
N GLU A 264 -17.75 -15.84 4.70
CA GLU A 264 -18.64 -16.09 5.83
C GLU A 264 -18.67 -17.58 6.19
N GLU A 265 -18.70 -18.48 5.20
CA GLU A 265 -18.59 -19.94 5.42
C GLU A 265 -17.27 -20.31 6.10
N PHE A 266 -16.15 -19.75 5.61
CA PHE A 266 -14.83 -19.97 6.19
C PHE A 266 -14.72 -19.44 7.62
N GLU A 267 -15.16 -18.20 7.86
CA GLU A 267 -15.09 -17.59 9.20
C GLU A 267 -15.97 -18.34 10.20
N HIS A 268 -17.16 -18.77 9.79
CA HIS A 268 -18.03 -19.59 10.63
C HIS A 268 -17.33 -20.91 11.02
N ALA A 269 -16.83 -21.66 10.04
CA ALA A 269 -16.16 -22.95 10.30
C ALA A 269 -14.92 -22.80 11.19
N TYR A 270 -14.10 -21.77 10.95
CA TYR A 270 -12.93 -21.51 11.77
C TYR A 270 -13.30 -21.08 13.20
N ALA A 271 -14.30 -20.21 13.37
CA ALA A 271 -14.75 -19.74 14.69
C ALA A 271 -15.37 -20.86 15.56
N HIS A 272 -16.00 -21.86 14.93
CA HIS A 272 -16.62 -23.00 15.63
C HIS A 272 -15.69 -24.21 15.78
N GLY A 273 -14.42 -24.11 15.33
CA GLY A 273 -13.43 -25.18 15.47
C GLY A 273 -13.60 -26.34 14.49
N GLU A 274 -14.38 -26.15 13.43
CA GLU A 274 -14.55 -27.12 12.33
C GLU A 274 -13.32 -27.15 11.39
N LEU A 275 -12.51 -26.09 11.43
CA LEU A 275 -11.24 -25.96 10.74
C LEU A 275 -10.13 -25.66 11.75
N HIS A 276 -9.14 -26.54 11.84
CA HIS A 276 -8.05 -26.39 12.79
C HIS A 276 -6.93 -25.51 12.19
N PRO A 277 -6.23 -24.65 12.96
CA PRO A 277 -5.16 -23.79 12.43
C PRO A 277 -4.00 -24.50 11.73
N GLY A 278 -3.81 -25.79 12.02
CA GLY A 278 -2.76 -26.62 11.45
C GLY A 278 -3.13 -27.31 10.13
N ASP A 279 -4.40 -27.25 9.75
CA ASP A 279 -4.90 -27.69 8.44
C ASP A 279 -4.58 -26.61 7.37
#